data_AF-A0A7D5ZAV4-F1
#
_entry.id   AF-A0A7D5ZAV4-F1
#
_cell.length_a   1.000
_cell.length_b   1.000
_cell.length_c   1.000
_cell.angle_alpha   90.00
_cell.angle_beta   90.00
_cell.angle_gamma   90.00
#
_symmetry.space_group_name_H-M   'P 1'
#
loop_
_entity.id
_entity.type
_entity.pdbx_description
1 polymer ?
#
loop_
_entity_poly.entity_id
_entity_poly.type
_entity_poly.pdbx_seq_one_letter_code
_entity_poly.pdbx_strand_id
1 'polypeptide(L)'
;MKALLPESIAVFADFGVTGESSRVSQQIRRHLNATGRRETIQTIFGGLARKLTEKTKEKFQIMLEDSVASAVCGLVPTIQVTNAANVIGLANIDIIKGHLAYQYIVDWTIGDRVPALVEPIDTHPLFSSDETYWLVGPAGSLGLSLCEWMMRKGARHIAISSRNPKVDDIIYMQELQTTYEEIRSNMPPIAGWYFMIFSCQR
;
A
#
# COMPACT_ATOMS: atom_id res chain seq x y z
N MET A 1 6.13 17.44 35.96
CA MET A 1 6.18 17.23 34.49
C MET A 1 5.72 18.45 33.71
N LYS A 2 4.59 19.10 34.07
CA LYS A 2 4.12 20.32 33.39
C LYS A 2 5.18 21.43 33.22
N ALA A 3 6.00 21.66 34.25
CA ALA A 3 7.06 22.67 34.22
C ALA A 3 8.25 22.34 33.29
N LEU A 4 8.34 21.10 32.78
CA LEU A 4 9.43 20.64 31.91
C LEU A 4 9.01 20.56 30.44
N LEU A 5 7.72 20.66 30.13
CA LEU A 5 7.21 20.59 28.77
C LEU A 5 7.11 22.00 28.18
N PRO A 6 7.49 22.20 26.90
CA PRO A 6 7.22 23.45 26.20
C PRO A 6 5.72 23.79 26.23
N GLU A 7 5.40 25.07 26.31
CA GLU A 7 4.01 25.54 26.45
C GLU A 7 3.13 25.22 25.22
N SER A 8 3.74 25.12 24.04
CA SER A 8 3.04 24.85 22.77
C SER A 8 3.66 23.65 22.05
N ILE A 9 3.10 22.47 22.31
CA ILE A 9 3.46 21.25 21.59
C ILE A 9 2.42 21.06 20.48
N ALA A 10 2.84 21.22 19.22
CA ALA A 10 1.98 20.99 18.05
C ALA A 10 1.81 19.49 17.75
N VAL A 11 2.88 18.71 17.97
CA VAL A 11 2.93 17.27 17.70
C VAL A 11 3.66 16.56 18.83
N PHE A 12 3.08 15.47 19.32
CA PHE A 12 3.75 14.52 20.22
C PHE A 12 3.85 13.16 19.53
N ALA A 13 5.08 12.67 19.34
CA ALA A 13 5.36 11.37 18.75
C ALA A 13 5.91 10.42 19.83
N ASP A 14 5.18 9.33 20.07
CA ASP A 14 5.48 8.34 21.11
C ASP A 14 6.19 7.13 20.51
N PHE A 15 7.50 7.08 20.70
CA PHE A 15 8.36 5.94 20.33
C PHE A 15 8.67 5.03 21.52
N GLY A 16 7.94 5.17 22.64
CA GLY A 16 8.13 4.33 23.82
C GLY A 16 7.73 2.87 23.55
N VAL A 17 8.64 1.94 23.84
CA VAL A 17 8.42 0.50 23.60
C VAL A 17 8.40 -0.36 24.86
N THR A 18 8.88 0.18 25.98
CA THR A 18 8.94 -0.52 27.27
C THR A 18 7.79 -0.11 28.19
N GLY A 19 7.46 -0.95 29.18
CA GLY A 19 6.45 -0.64 30.19
C GLY A 19 6.72 0.65 30.97
N GLU A 20 8.00 0.97 31.20
CA GLU A 20 8.40 2.24 31.84
C GLU A 20 8.17 3.44 30.93
N SER A 21 8.55 3.33 29.65
CA SER A 21 8.29 4.40 28.66
C SER A 21 6.79 4.66 28.49
N SER A 22 5.94 3.63 28.60
CA SER A 22 4.49 3.77 28.57
C SER A 22 3.96 4.66 29.71
N ARG A 23 4.51 4.53 30.93
CA ARG A 23 4.11 5.38 32.08
C ARG A 23 4.51 6.84 31.86
N VAL A 24 5.72 7.08 31.37
CA VAL A 24 6.20 8.43 31.05
C VAL A 24 5.35 9.04 29.94
N SER A 25 5.11 8.32 28.85
CA SER A 25 4.26 8.78 27.75
C SER A 25 2.84 9.08 28.22
N GLN A 26 2.25 8.28 29.10
CA GLN A 26 0.94 8.58 29.70
C GLN A 26 0.96 9.86 30.54
N GLN A 27 2.01 10.08 31.33
CA GLN A 27 2.16 11.30 32.11
C GLN A 27 2.36 12.53 31.22
N ILE A 28 3.15 12.43 30.15
CA ILE A 28 3.30 13.51 29.16
C ILE A 28 1.95 13.80 28.52
N ARG A 29 1.25 12.77 28.03
CA ARG A 29 -0.08 12.89 27.39
C ARG A 29 -1.11 13.63 28.25
N ARG A 30 -1.07 13.46 29.58
CA ARG A 30 -1.96 14.19 30.51
C ARG A 30 -1.72 15.69 30.56
N HIS A 31 -0.55 16.15 30.13
CA HIS A 31 -0.15 17.56 30.17
C HIS A 31 -0.10 18.20 28.77
N LEU A 32 -0.36 17.44 27.71
CA LEU A 32 -0.45 17.97 26.35
C LEU A 32 -1.79 18.69 26.13
N ASN A 33 -1.78 19.64 25.21
CA ASN A 33 -3.01 20.25 24.69
C ASN A 33 -3.94 19.19 24.08
N ALA A 34 -5.24 19.46 24.12
CA ALA A 34 -6.25 18.58 23.51
C ALA A 34 -6.16 18.58 21.97
N THR A 35 -5.62 19.65 21.38
CA THR A 35 -5.58 19.90 19.93
C THR A 35 -4.29 19.44 19.24
N GLY A 36 -3.24 19.09 20.00
CA GLY A 36 -1.98 18.63 19.44
C GLY A 36 -2.12 17.30 18.72
N ARG A 37 -1.45 17.16 17.58
CA ARG A 37 -1.39 15.90 16.82
C ARG A 37 -0.62 14.88 17.63
N ARG A 38 -1.12 13.64 17.66
CA ARG A 38 -0.51 12.55 18.43
C ARG A 38 -0.16 11.44 17.48
N GLU A 39 1.11 11.06 17.50
CA GLU A 39 1.64 9.96 16.72
C GLU A 39 2.19 8.90 17.67
N THR A 40 2.09 7.66 17.24
CA THR A 40 2.70 6.52 17.92
C THR A 40 3.53 5.75 16.91
N ILE A 41 4.28 4.78 17.40
CA ILE A 41 5.09 3.96 16.51
C ILE A 41 4.27 3.24 15.44
N GLN A 42 3.04 2.85 15.76
CA GLN A 42 2.13 2.15 14.86
C GLN A 42 1.50 3.08 13.82
N THR A 43 1.36 4.37 14.12
CA THR A 43 0.84 5.35 13.15
C THR A 43 1.91 5.79 12.14
N ILE A 44 3.18 5.67 12.52
CA ILE A 44 4.33 5.99 11.66
C ILE A 44 4.83 4.75 10.90
N PHE A 45 4.94 3.60 11.58
CA PHE A 45 5.36 2.32 10.99
C PHE A 45 4.15 1.41 10.83
N GLY A 46 3.64 1.33 9.60
CA GLY A 46 2.56 0.41 9.22
C GLY A 46 3.09 -0.92 8.69
N GLY A 47 2.31 -1.98 8.84
CA GLY A 47 2.59 -3.30 8.24
C GLY A 47 2.19 -3.42 6.76
N LEU A 48 1.52 -2.40 6.21
CA LEU A 48 1.05 -2.39 4.83
C LEU A 48 1.71 -1.22 4.09
N ALA A 49 2.32 -1.54 2.96
CA ALA A 49 2.81 -0.53 2.02
C ALA A 49 1.69 -0.14 1.04
N ARG A 50 1.68 1.12 0.62
CA ARG A 50 0.80 1.59 -0.45
C ARG A 50 1.64 2.02 -1.65
N LYS A 51 1.25 1.60 -2.85
CA LYS A 51 1.86 2.07 -4.09
C LYS A 51 1.61 3.59 -4.24
N LEU A 52 2.68 4.35 -4.47
CA LEU A 52 2.59 5.78 -4.76
C LEU A 52 2.01 5.99 -6.16
N THR A 53 1.20 7.05 -6.33
CA THR A 53 0.78 7.51 -7.65
C THR A 53 1.87 8.37 -8.28
N GLU A 54 1.92 8.47 -9.61
CA GLU A 54 2.93 9.29 -10.31
C GLU A 54 2.92 10.75 -9.82
N LYS A 55 1.74 11.35 -9.61
CA LYS A 55 1.60 12.70 -9.03
C LYS A 55 2.23 12.85 -7.64
N THR A 56 2.30 11.77 -6.87
CA THR A 56 2.83 11.78 -5.50
C THR A 56 4.33 11.47 -5.48
N LYS A 57 4.84 10.82 -6.53
CA LYS A 57 6.23 10.36 -6.65
C LYS A 57 7.23 11.51 -6.64
N GLU A 58 6.99 12.57 -7.41
CA GLU A 58 7.89 13.73 -7.49
C GLU A 58 8.08 14.41 -6.12
N LYS A 59 6.98 14.63 -5.39
CA LYS A 59 7.03 15.22 -4.05
C LYS A 59 7.76 14.32 -3.05
N PHE A 60 7.54 13.01 -3.13
CA PHE A 60 8.22 12.04 -2.27
C PHE A 60 9.72 11.96 -2.58
N GLN A 61 10.10 12.06 -3.84
CA GLN A 61 11.51 12.02 -4.24
C GLN A 61 12.28 13.16 -3.59
N ILE A 62 11.80 14.40 -3.73
CA ILE A 62 12.44 15.59 -3.13
C ILE A 62 12.53 15.43 -1.61
N MET A 63 11.43 15.04 -0.97
CA MET A 63 11.39 14.84 0.48
C MET A 63 12.37 13.76 0.96
N LEU A 64 12.53 12.69 0.19
CA LEU A 64 13.44 11.60 0.52
C LEU A 64 14.91 12.05 0.37
N GLU A 65 15.23 12.76 -0.71
CA GLU A 65 16.57 13.34 -0.95
C GLU A 65 16.98 14.27 0.20
N ASP A 66 16.09 15.20 0.59
CA ASP A 66 16.33 16.12 1.71
C ASP A 66 16.51 15.38 3.06
N SER A 67 15.70 14.35 3.28
CA SER A 67 15.75 13.53 4.50
C SER A 67 17.06 12.74 4.60
N VAL A 68 17.50 12.15 3.49
CA VAL A 68 18.78 11.42 3.42
C VAL A 68 19.95 12.37 3.62
N ALA A 69 19.96 13.53 2.95
CA ALA A 69 21.00 14.53 3.13
C ALA A 69 21.10 14.99 4.60
N SER A 70 19.96 15.25 5.24
CA SER A 70 19.89 15.62 6.66
C SER A 70 20.41 14.52 7.58
N ALA A 71 20.02 13.27 7.33
CA ALA A 71 20.48 12.12 8.10
C ALA A 71 22.00 11.94 7.97
N VAL A 72 22.55 12.02 6.77
CA VAL A 72 24.00 11.92 6.52
C VAL A 72 24.75 13.04 7.24
N CYS A 73 24.32 14.29 7.09
CA CYS A 73 24.94 15.43 7.77
C CYS A 73 24.93 15.29 9.29
N GLY A 74 23.83 14.76 9.86
CA GLY A 74 23.70 14.53 11.31
C GLY A 74 24.49 13.33 11.83
N LEU A 75 24.81 12.34 10.98
CA LEU A 75 25.52 11.13 11.38
C LEU A 75 27.04 11.32 11.43
N VAL A 76 27.63 12.14 10.55
CA VAL A 76 29.10 12.35 10.48
C VAL A 76 29.74 12.79 11.80
N PRO A 77 29.12 13.64 12.64
CA PRO A 77 29.69 14.03 13.94
C PRO A 77 29.53 13.00 15.08
N THR A 78 28.69 11.97 14.91
CA THR A 78 28.23 11.11 16.03
C THR A 78 28.82 9.69 16.01
N ILE A 79 29.64 9.33 15.00
CA ILE A 79 30.32 8.01 14.85
C ILE A 79 31.49 7.83 15.83
N GLN A 80 31.37 8.31 17.06
CA GLN A 80 32.26 7.92 18.16
C GLN A 80 31.53 7.07 19.20
N VAL A 81 30.20 7.05 19.20
CA VAL A 81 29.41 6.18 20.07
C VAL A 81 28.11 5.85 19.35
N THR A 82 27.86 4.57 19.04
CA THR A 82 26.62 3.84 19.40
C THR A 82 26.62 2.45 18.76
N ASN A 83 26.01 1.52 19.50
CA ASN A 83 25.89 0.08 19.23
C ASN A 83 25.79 -0.30 17.76
N ALA A 84 26.46 -1.39 17.38
CA ALA A 84 26.23 -2.08 16.11
C ALA A 84 24.72 -2.15 15.86
N ALA A 85 24.28 -1.69 14.69
CA ALA A 85 22.87 -1.76 14.31
C ALA A 85 22.34 -3.18 14.58
N ASN A 86 21.08 -3.30 15.01
CA ASN A 86 20.48 -4.61 15.23
C ASN A 86 20.20 -5.25 13.86
N VAL A 87 21.23 -5.83 13.25
CA VAL A 87 21.16 -6.48 11.95
C VAL A 87 20.75 -7.93 12.15
N ILE A 88 19.78 -8.39 11.37
CA ILE A 88 19.31 -9.77 11.37
C ILE A 88 19.23 -10.34 9.96
N GLY A 89 19.48 -11.64 9.82
CA GLY A 89 19.22 -12.37 8.60
C GLY A 89 17.74 -12.73 8.45
N LEU A 90 17.35 -13.10 7.23
CA LEU A 90 15.96 -13.35 6.87
C LEU A 90 15.30 -14.48 7.69
N ALA A 91 16.08 -15.48 8.10
CA ALA A 91 15.63 -16.60 8.93
C ALA A 91 15.18 -16.19 10.34
N ASN A 92 15.54 -14.98 10.79
CA ASN A 92 15.26 -14.48 12.13
C ASN A 92 14.15 -13.41 12.16
N ILE A 93 13.50 -13.10 11.02
CA ILE A 93 12.40 -12.13 10.97
C ILE A 93 11.28 -12.48 11.94
N ASP A 94 10.93 -13.76 12.07
CA ASP A 94 9.83 -14.22 12.94
C ASP A 94 10.09 -13.96 14.43
N ILE A 95 11.35 -13.70 14.81
CA ILE A 95 11.72 -13.36 16.19
C ILE A 95 11.35 -11.90 16.48
N ILE A 96 11.32 -11.06 15.45
CA ILE A 96 11.05 -9.63 15.55
C ILE A 96 9.56 -9.39 15.34
N LYS A 97 8.78 -9.59 16.40
CA LYS A 97 7.34 -9.33 16.39
C LYS A 97 6.99 -8.04 17.10
N GLY A 98 6.03 -7.32 16.53
CA GLY A 98 5.39 -6.18 17.16
C GLY A 98 6.22 -4.90 17.15
N HIS A 99 6.06 -4.11 18.21
CA HIS A 99 6.46 -2.70 18.25
C HIS A 99 7.96 -2.43 18.18
N LEU A 100 8.83 -3.44 18.18
CA LEU A 100 10.29 -3.29 18.13
C LEU A 100 10.86 -3.42 16.71
N ALA A 101 10.06 -3.81 15.72
CA ALA A 101 10.56 -4.12 14.37
C ALA A 101 11.29 -2.96 13.69
N TYR A 102 10.89 -1.72 13.96
CA TYR A 102 11.50 -0.50 13.45
C TYR A 102 12.96 -0.27 13.90
N GLN A 103 13.46 -1.01 14.90
CA GLN A 103 14.84 -0.89 15.41
C GLN A 103 15.84 -1.83 14.73
N TYR A 104 15.37 -2.67 13.81
CA TYR A 104 16.17 -3.70 13.18
C TYR A 104 16.37 -3.44 11.70
N ILE A 105 17.52 -3.87 11.18
CA ILE A 105 17.84 -3.87 9.76
C ILE A 105 17.87 -5.32 9.29
N VAL A 106 17.11 -5.63 8.26
CA VAL A 106 17.15 -6.95 7.62
C VAL A 106 18.29 -6.95 6.61
N ASP A 107 19.26 -7.83 6.82
CA ASP A 107 20.30 -8.13 5.85
C ASP A 107 19.86 -9.31 4.98
N TRP A 108 19.55 -9.00 3.72
CA TRP A 108 19.10 -9.95 2.71
C TRP A 108 20.23 -10.84 2.17
N THR A 109 21.48 -10.59 2.55
CA THR A 109 22.65 -11.36 2.14
C THR A 109 23.05 -12.44 3.16
N ILE A 110 22.51 -12.37 4.38
CA ILE A 110 22.80 -13.34 5.45
C ILE A 110 21.86 -14.54 5.36
N GLY A 111 22.45 -15.71 5.14
CA GLY A 111 21.77 -17.01 5.16
C GLY A 111 21.40 -17.50 3.76
N ASP A 112 21.39 -18.83 3.58
CA ASP A 112 21.39 -19.41 2.25
C ASP A 112 19.97 -19.63 1.68
N ARG A 113 18.99 -20.03 2.51
CA ARG A 113 17.62 -20.35 2.08
C ARG A 113 16.59 -20.18 3.19
N VAL A 114 15.49 -19.49 2.90
CA VAL A 114 14.29 -19.45 3.75
C VAL A 114 13.07 -19.91 2.94
N PRO A 115 12.06 -20.54 3.58
CA PRO A 115 10.80 -20.83 2.90
C PRO A 115 10.09 -19.51 2.55
N ALA A 116 9.61 -19.41 1.31
CA ALA A 116 8.77 -18.31 0.86
C ALA A 116 7.32 -18.76 0.76
N LEU A 117 6.39 -17.92 1.21
CA LEU A 117 4.97 -18.11 0.95
C LEU A 117 4.72 -17.83 -0.54
N VAL A 118 4.28 -18.84 -1.27
CA VAL A 118 3.86 -18.67 -2.67
C VAL A 118 2.40 -18.23 -2.67
N GLU A 119 2.15 -17.02 -3.15
CA GLU A 119 0.80 -16.51 -3.33
C GLU A 119 0.25 -16.91 -4.71
N PRO A 120 -1.08 -17.10 -4.84
CA PRO A 120 -1.72 -17.23 -6.13
C PRO A 120 -1.36 -16.07 -7.07
N ILE A 121 -1.23 -16.35 -8.37
CA ILE A 121 -0.85 -15.34 -9.37
C ILE A 121 -1.78 -14.13 -9.36
N ASP A 122 -3.03 -14.32 -8.96
CA ASP A 122 -4.06 -13.31 -9.00
C ASP A 122 -4.28 -12.60 -7.64
N THR A 123 -3.40 -12.79 -6.65
CA THR A 123 -3.47 -12.08 -5.36
C THR A 123 -3.39 -10.56 -5.52
N HIS A 124 -2.65 -10.08 -6.52
CA HIS A 124 -2.47 -8.67 -6.81
C HIS A 124 -3.15 -8.25 -8.12
N PRO A 125 -3.39 -6.94 -8.33
CA PRO A 125 -3.83 -6.44 -9.62
C PRO A 125 -2.85 -6.86 -10.72
N LEU A 126 -3.37 -7.50 -11.77
CA LEU A 126 -2.62 -8.01 -12.92
C LEU A 126 -2.69 -7.08 -14.12
N PHE A 127 -3.70 -6.22 -14.16
CA PHE A 127 -4.00 -5.37 -15.29
C PHE A 127 -3.80 -3.90 -14.93
N SER A 128 -3.20 -3.16 -15.86
CA SER A 128 -3.08 -1.72 -15.77
C SER A 128 -4.44 -1.05 -16.00
N SER A 129 -4.68 0.01 -15.25
CA SER A 129 -5.96 0.73 -15.31
C SER A 129 -6.07 1.69 -16.49
N ASP A 130 -4.97 1.99 -17.17
CA ASP A 130 -4.86 2.94 -18.29
C ASP A 130 -4.79 2.24 -19.66
N GLU A 131 -4.73 0.92 -19.69
CA GLU A 131 -4.68 0.13 -20.92
C GLU A 131 -6.05 -0.39 -21.35
N THR A 132 -6.17 -0.73 -22.63
CA THR A 132 -7.34 -1.39 -23.20
C THR A 132 -7.04 -2.84 -23.56
N TYR A 133 -7.78 -3.75 -22.96
CA TYR A 133 -7.66 -5.18 -23.17
C TYR A 133 -8.70 -5.65 -24.18
N TRP A 134 -8.22 -6.06 -25.35
CA TRP A 134 -9.08 -6.51 -26.45
C TRP A 134 -9.17 -8.04 -26.50
N LEU A 135 -10.38 -8.56 -26.27
CA LEU A 135 -10.71 -9.98 -26.36
C LEU A 135 -11.38 -10.28 -27.70
N VAL A 136 -10.79 -11.19 -28.47
CA VAL A 136 -11.31 -11.63 -29.77
C VAL A 136 -11.80 -13.07 -29.67
N GLY A 137 -13.09 -13.30 -29.93
CA GLY A 137 -13.67 -14.64 -30.00
C GLY A 137 -14.72 -14.97 -28.92
N PRO A 138 -14.43 -14.80 -27.61
CA PRO A 138 -15.36 -15.21 -26.56
C PRO A 138 -16.30 -14.06 -26.15
N ALA A 139 -17.54 -14.07 -26.65
CA ALA A 139 -18.62 -13.17 -26.19
C ALA A 139 -19.78 -13.90 -25.49
N GLY A 140 -19.60 -15.18 -25.16
CA GLY A 140 -20.54 -15.94 -24.33
C GLY A 140 -20.21 -15.86 -22.83
N SER A 141 -20.89 -16.65 -22.01
CA SER A 141 -20.74 -16.66 -20.54
C SER A 141 -19.29 -16.78 -20.06
N LEU A 142 -18.47 -17.62 -20.71
CA LEU A 142 -17.04 -17.73 -20.38
C LEU A 142 -16.27 -16.42 -20.63
N GLY A 143 -16.52 -15.75 -21.75
CA GLY A 143 -15.89 -14.46 -22.06
C GLY A 143 -16.29 -13.38 -21.06
N LEU A 144 -17.56 -13.34 -20.67
CA LEU A 144 -18.06 -12.41 -19.66
C LEU A 144 -17.48 -12.69 -18.27
N SER A 145 -17.40 -13.96 -17.85
CA SER A 145 -16.76 -14.33 -16.58
C SER A 145 -15.27 -13.96 -16.54
N LEU A 146 -14.58 -14.06 -17.68
CA LEU A 146 -13.21 -13.59 -17.81
C LEU A 146 -13.13 -12.06 -17.68
N CYS A 147 -14.03 -11.31 -18.31
CA CYS A 147 -14.08 -9.87 -18.15
C CYS A 147 -14.32 -9.45 -16.70
N GLU A 148 -15.23 -10.12 -16.00
CA GLU A 148 -15.46 -9.88 -14.58
C GLU A 148 -14.20 -10.13 -13.74
N TRP A 149 -13.52 -11.25 -13.97
CA TRP A 149 -12.26 -11.54 -13.31
C TRP A 149 -11.20 -10.47 -13.64
N MET A 150 -11.06 -10.07 -14.91
CA MET A 150 -10.11 -9.03 -15.34
C MET A 150 -10.39 -7.69 -14.66
N MET A 151 -11.65 -7.30 -14.52
CA MET A 151 -12.05 -6.09 -13.79
C MET A 151 -11.60 -6.12 -12.35
N ARG A 152 -11.90 -7.23 -11.65
CA ARG A 152 -11.49 -7.47 -10.26
C ARG A 152 -9.96 -7.43 -10.11
N LYS A 153 -9.22 -7.80 -11.17
CA LYS A 153 -7.75 -7.76 -11.22
C LYS A 153 -7.17 -6.46 -11.80
N GLY A 154 -7.96 -5.40 -11.98
CA GLY A 154 -7.43 -4.07 -12.30
C GLY A 154 -7.73 -3.55 -13.72
N ALA A 155 -8.29 -4.38 -14.60
CA ALA A 155 -8.62 -3.95 -15.96
C ALA A 155 -9.76 -2.91 -15.89
N ARG A 156 -9.63 -1.82 -16.67
CA ARG A 156 -10.64 -0.75 -16.71
C ARG A 156 -11.26 -0.58 -18.08
N HIS A 157 -10.52 -0.87 -19.13
CA HIS A 157 -11.03 -0.80 -20.50
C HIS A 157 -10.93 -2.20 -21.10
N ILE A 158 -12.08 -2.82 -21.34
CA ILE A 158 -12.16 -4.16 -21.94
C ILE A 158 -13.05 -4.05 -23.18
N ALA A 159 -12.49 -4.41 -24.33
CA ALA A 159 -13.22 -4.49 -25.58
C ALA A 159 -13.40 -5.96 -25.97
N ILE A 160 -14.62 -6.37 -26.37
CA ILE A 160 -14.87 -7.72 -26.88
C ILE A 160 -15.29 -7.62 -28.34
N SER A 161 -14.71 -8.47 -29.17
CA SER A 161 -15.17 -8.68 -30.54
C SER A 161 -15.53 -10.14 -30.76
N SER A 162 -16.70 -10.40 -31.35
CA SER A 162 -17.19 -11.74 -31.65
C SER A 162 -17.95 -11.75 -32.98
N ARG A 163 -17.96 -12.92 -33.63
CA ARG A 163 -18.76 -13.16 -34.84
C ARG A 163 -20.24 -13.26 -34.55
N ASN A 164 -20.62 -13.64 -33.34
CA ASN A 164 -22.01 -13.74 -32.91
C ASN A 164 -22.10 -13.43 -31.40
N PRO A 165 -22.09 -12.15 -31.02
CA PRO A 165 -22.19 -11.76 -29.63
C PRO A 165 -23.60 -12.07 -29.12
N LYS A 166 -23.74 -13.17 -28.38
CA LYS A 166 -24.98 -13.52 -27.67
C LYS A 166 -24.95 -12.89 -26.29
N VAL A 167 -25.18 -11.59 -26.24
CA VAL A 167 -25.25 -10.82 -24.99
C VAL A 167 -26.73 -10.64 -24.64
N ASP A 168 -27.45 -11.76 -24.60
CA ASP A 168 -28.90 -11.78 -24.41
C ASP A 168 -29.29 -11.97 -22.92
N ASP A 169 -28.33 -12.32 -22.06
CA ASP A 169 -28.56 -12.36 -20.61
C ASP A 169 -28.45 -10.95 -20.01
N ILE A 170 -29.57 -10.24 -20.00
CA ILE A 170 -29.76 -8.96 -19.31
C ILE A 170 -29.29 -9.06 -17.84
N ILE A 171 -29.47 -10.23 -17.22
CA ILE A 171 -29.06 -10.53 -15.84
C ILE A 171 -27.53 -10.43 -15.70
N TYR A 172 -26.76 -11.07 -16.59
CA TYR A 172 -25.30 -11.03 -16.54
C TYR A 172 -24.76 -9.62 -16.81
N MET A 173 -25.41 -8.87 -17.70
CA MET A 173 -25.02 -7.48 -17.96
C MET A 173 -25.29 -6.58 -16.74
N GLN A 174 -26.35 -6.85 -15.97
CA GLN A 174 -26.60 -6.16 -14.71
C GLN A 174 -25.55 -6.50 -13.65
N GLU A 175 -25.17 -7.77 -13.51
CA GLU A 175 -24.12 -8.20 -12.56
C GLU A 175 -22.77 -7.56 -12.87
N LEU A 176 -22.38 -7.51 -14.15
CA LEU A 176 -21.16 -6.82 -14.57
C LEU A 176 -21.22 -5.32 -14.28
N GLN A 177 -22.38 -4.69 -14.47
CA GLN A 177 -22.61 -3.28 -14.15
C GLN A 177 -22.55 -3.03 -12.64
N THR A 178 -23.13 -3.90 -11.81
CA THR A 178 -23.05 -3.80 -10.34
C THR A 178 -21.63 -3.96 -9.84
N THR A 179 -20.91 -4.97 -10.35
CA THR A 179 -19.49 -5.21 -10.03
C THR A 179 -18.65 -3.98 -10.41
N TYR A 180 -18.94 -3.38 -11.57
CA TYR A 180 -18.30 -2.14 -11.98
C TYR A 180 -18.60 -0.99 -11.02
N GLU A 181 -19.86 -0.77 -10.64
CA GLU A 181 -20.24 0.32 -9.75
C GLU A 181 -19.60 0.21 -8.36
N GLU A 182 -19.51 -1.01 -7.81
CA GLU A 182 -18.81 -1.29 -6.56
C GLU A 182 -17.31 -1.00 -6.65
N ILE A 183 -16.67 -1.44 -7.74
CA ILE A 183 -15.25 -1.16 -8.00
C ILE A 183 -15.05 0.36 -8.17
N ARG A 184 -15.95 1.05 -8.89
CA ARG A 184 -15.90 2.49 -9.13
C ARG A 184 -16.10 3.31 -7.86
N SER A 185 -17.02 2.92 -6.97
CA SER A 185 -17.26 3.66 -5.71
C SER A 185 -16.05 3.69 -4.80
N ASN A 186 -15.15 2.71 -4.94
CA ASN A 186 -13.91 2.60 -4.19
C ASN A 186 -12.70 3.25 -4.90
N MET A 187 -12.88 3.93 -6.03
CA MET A 187 -11.79 4.47 -6.85
C MET A 187 -11.83 5.99 -7.08
N PRO A 188 -10.66 6.64 -7.25
CA PRO A 188 -10.60 8.02 -7.72
C PRO A 188 -11.13 8.13 -9.16
N PRO A 189 -11.76 9.25 -9.54
CA PRO A 189 -12.42 9.40 -10.84
C PRO A 189 -11.38 9.44 -11.97
N ILE A 190 -11.38 8.44 -12.84
CA ILE A 190 -10.70 8.47 -14.13
C ILE A 190 -11.72 8.13 -15.21
N ALA A 191 -11.59 8.83 -16.35
CA ALA A 191 -12.59 8.95 -17.39
C ALA A 191 -12.96 7.60 -18.04
N GLY A 192 -14.24 7.26 -17.96
CA GLY A 192 -14.94 6.46 -18.98
C GLY A 192 -14.77 4.95 -18.88
N TRP A 193 -15.91 4.27 -18.76
CA TRP A 193 -16.01 2.85 -19.08
C TRP A 193 -16.46 2.69 -20.53
N TYR A 194 -15.71 1.95 -21.34
CA TYR A 194 -16.11 1.56 -22.69
C TYR A 194 -16.04 0.04 -22.80
N PHE A 195 -17.17 -0.61 -22.56
CA PHE A 195 -17.38 -2.00 -22.94
C PHE A 195 -18.00 -2.02 -24.33
N MET A 196 -17.15 -2.10 -25.37
CA MET A 196 -17.63 -2.21 -26.75
C MET A 196 -17.69 -3.66 -27.15
N ILE A 197 -18.88 -4.10 -27.57
CA ILE A 197 -19.10 -5.37 -28.23
C ILE A 197 -19.18 -5.10 -29.73
N PHE A 198 -18.16 -5.54 -30.46
CA PHE A 198 -18.17 -5.46 -31.92
C PHE A 198 -18.68 -6.77 -32.52
N SER A 199 -19.72 -6.67 -33.36
CA SER A 199 -20.11 -7.74 -34.28
C SER A 199 -19.24 -7.63 -35.53
N CYS A 200 -18.40 -8.63 -35.78
CA CYS A 200 -17.63 -8.70 -37.02
C CYS A 200 -18.52 -9.27 -38.12
N GLN A 201 -19.27 -8.41 -38.81
CA GLN A 201 -19.99 -8.78 -40.03
C GLN A 201 -19.01 -8.86 -41.20
N ARG A 202 -19.15 -9.89 -42.04
CA ARG A 202 -18.45 -10.02 -43.32
C ARG A 202 -19.12 -9.16 -44.39
#